data_AF-J1F8D6-F1
#
_entry.id   AF-J1F8D6-F1
#
_cell.length_a   1.000
_cell.length_b   1.000
_cell.length_c   1.000
_cell.angle_alpha   90.00
_cell.angle_beta   90.00
_cell.angle_gamma   90.00
#
_symmetry.space_group_name_H-M   'P 1'
#
loop_
_entity.id
_entity.type
_entity.pdbx_description
1 polymer ?
#
loop_
_entity_poly.entity_id
_entity_poly.type
_entity_poly.pdbx_seq_one_letter_code
_entity_poly.pdbx_strand_id
1 'polypeptide(L)'
;MAGIHTARGCVISFLYAHEFGETDMEELKKDIFEHRRVKEKHIEFAEETFSGVLSNLEFIDSIIHEKLNGRNFDELGHVETAILRLGVFEIKFQKTDKGIAINEALQLVRDFGVEPATKLINAILDSIAK
;
A
#
# COMPACT_ATOMS: atom_id res chain seq x y z
N MET A 1 -13.28 6.88 -5.47
CA MET A 1 -13.75 8.05 -4.68
C MET A 1 -12.51 8.80 -4.19
N ALA A 2 -12.36 10.09 -4.51
CA ALA A 2 -11.12 10.85 -4.23
C ALA A 2 -10.63 10.76 -2.77
N GLY A 3 -11.55 10.71 -1.80
CA GLY A 3 -11.17 10.65 -0.37
C GLY A 3 -10.55 9.33 0.08
N ILE A 4 -11.01 8.18 -0.43
CA ILE A 4 -10.42 6.87 -0.11
C ILE A 4 -9.05 6.74 -0.78
N HIS A 5 -8.91 7.26 -1.99
CA HIS A 5 -7.63 7.32 -2.70
C HIS A 5 -6.58 8.11 -1.90
N THR A 6 -6.93 9.30 -1.39
CA THR A 6 -6.04 10.07 -0.51
C THR A 6 -5.67 9.29 0.77
N ALA A 7 -6.63 8.58 1.36
CA ALA A 7 -6.40 7.75 2.54
C ALA A 7 -5.41 6.61 2.26
N ARG A 8 -5.51 5.93 1.12
CA ARG A 8 -4.50 4.95 0.67
C ARG A 8 -3.11 5.58 0.55
N GLY A 9 -3.00 6.77 -0.01
CA GLY A 9 -1.73 7.50 -0.08
C GLY A 9 -1.11 7.80 1.30
N CYS A 10 -1.94 7.97 2.33
CA CYS A 10 -1.45 8.06 3.71
C CYS A 10 -0.87 6.72 4.18
N VAL A 11 -1.58 5.61 3.92
CA VAL A 11 -1.10 4.26 4.25
C VAL A 11 0.26 3.96 3.60
N ILE A 12 0.46 4.32 2.34
CA ILE A 12 1.78 4.18 1.69
C ILE A 12 2.87 4.94 2.44
N SER A 13 2.57 6.17 2.86
CA SER A 13 3.50 7.01 3.61
C SER A 13 3.82 6.42 4.99
N PHE A 14 2.82 5.82 5.65
CA PHE A 14 3.00 5.14 6.94
C PHE A 14 3.83 3.87 6.82
N LEU A 15 3.55 3.04 5.80
CA LEU A 15 4.31 1.82 5.53
C LEU A 15 5.77 2.14 5.19
N TYR A 16 6.00 3.17 4.36
CA TYR A 16 7.32 3.64 4.04
C TYR A 16 8.09 4.07 5.30
N ALA A 17 7.48 4.93 6.14
CA ALA A 17 8.14 5.37 7.38
C ALA A 17 8.40 4.23 8.37
N HIS A 18 7.47 3.27 8.45
CA HIS A 18 7.61 2.10 9.33
C HIS A 18 8.86 1.27 9.03
N GLU A 19 9.31 1.21 7.78
CA GLU A 19 10.54 0.49 7.41
C GLU A 19 11.82 1.10 7.99
N PHE A 20 11.79 2.38 8.38
CA PHE A 20 12.95 3.09 8.92
C PHE A 20 13.01 3.11 10.46
N GLY A 21 12.01 2.56 11.15
CA GLY A 21 12.03 2.19 12.57
C GLY A 21 12.05 3.32 13.61
N GLU A 22 12.79 4.40 13.38
CA GLU A 22 12.96 5.52 14.32
C GLU A 22 11.99 6.67 14.00
N THR A 23 10.68 6.42 14.07
CA THR A 23 9.67 7.48 13.89
C THR A 23 8.56 7.34 14.92
N ASP A 24 8.19 8.45 15.56
CA ASP A 24 6.94 8.53 16.31
C ASP A 24 5.79 8.42 15.31
N MET A 25 5.26 7.20 15.18
CA MET A 25 4.22 6.89 14.20
C MET A 25 2.91 7.64 14.47
N GLU A 26 2.62 8.00 15.71
CA GLU A 26 1.38 8.72 16.03
C GLU A 26 1.48 10.19 15.62
N GLU A 27 2.61 10.83 15.93
CA GLU A 27 2.90 12.20 15.47
C GLU A 27 2.94 12.26 13.93
N LEU A 28 3.65 11.32 13.30
CA LEU A 28 3.73 11.23 11.84
C LEU A 28 2.35 11.06 11.18
N LYS A 29 1.50 10.17 11.69
CA LYS A 29 0.16 9.95 11.15
C LYS A 29 -0.66 11.23 11.18
N LYS A 30 -0.64 11.93 12.31
CA LYS A 30 -1.35 13.20 12.49
C LYS A 30 -0.88 14.23 11.47
N ASP A 31 0.42 14.41 11.34
CA ASP A 31 1.01 15.36 10.41
C ASP A 31 0.61 15.03 8.96
N ILE A 32 0.72 13.76 8.55
CA ILE A 32 0.37 13.33 7.20
C ILE A 32 -1.12 13.53 6.92
N PHE A 33 -2.01 13.21 7.86
CA PHE A 33 -3.45 13.41 7.69
C PHE A 33 -3.80 14.88 7.51
N GLU A 34 -3.17 15.77 8.28
CA GLU A 34 -3.35 17.22 8.16
C GLU A 34 -2.83 17.73 6.82
N HIS A 35 -1.58 17.38 6.45
CA HIS A 35 -0.96 17.83 5.21
C HIS A 35 -1.71 17.35 3.97
N ARG A 36 -2.18 16.09 3.95
CA ARG A 36 -2.97 15.53 2.84
C ARG A 36 -4.45 15.90 2.91
N ARG A 37 -4.89 16.63 3.94
CA ARG A 37 -6.27 17.10 4.15
C ARG A 37 -7.29 15.94 4.09
N VAL A 38 -6.97 14.84 4.76
CA VAL A 38 -7.86 13.68 4.84
C VAL A 38 -9.12 14.06 5.64
N LYS A 39 -10.29 13.73 5.09
CA LYS A 39 -11.56 13.93 5.81
C LYS A 39 -11.66 12.91 6.94
N GLU A 40 -12.18 13.34 8.08
CA GLU A 40 -12.36 12.49 9.28
C GLU A 40 -12.99 11.12 8.97
N LYS A 41 -14.03 11.08 8.13
CA LYS A 41 -14.68 9.84 7.68
C LYS A 41 -13.81 8.85 6.88
N HIS A 42 -12.57 9.21 6.55
CA HIS A 42 -11.61 8.38 5.83
C HIS A 42 -10.35 8.08 6.66
N ILE A 43 -10.22 8.67 7.85
CA ILE A 43 -9.11 8.42 8.78
C ILE A 43 -9.19 6.97 9.26
N GLU A 44 -10.36 6.55 9.74
CA GLU A 44 -10.61 5.16 10.20
C GLU A 44 -10.19 4.14 9.12
N PHE A 45 -10.57 4.36 7.87
CA PHE A 45 -10.12 3.50 6.76
C PHE A 45 -8.60 3.42 6.65
N ALA A 46 -7.88 4.54 6.73
CA ALA A 46 -6.42 4.54 6.63
C ALA A 46 -5.77 3.81 7.81
N GLU A 47 -6.26 4.04 9.04
CA GLU A 47 -5.72 3.42 10.24
C GLU A 47 -5.99 1.92 10.30
N GLU A 48 -7.22 1.50 10.03
CA GLU A 48 -7.58 0.08 9.95
C GLU A 48 -6.79 -0.64 8.85
N THR A 49 -6.63 0.00 7.70
CA THR A 49 -5.86 -0.57 6.60
C THR A 49 -4.39 -0.70 6.98
N PHE A 50 -3.78 0.35 7.53
CA PHE A 50 -2.38 0.32 7.97
C PHE A 50 -2.13 -0.75 9.04
N SER A 51 -2.96 -0.78 10.08
CA SER A 51 -2.90 -1.79 11.15
C SER A 51 -3.10 -3.21 10.60
N GLY A 52 -4.03 -3.37 9.66
CA GLY A 52 -4.29 -4.62 8.97
C GLY A 52 -3.11 -5.11 8.13
N VAL A 53 -2.44 -4.21 7.40
CA VAL A 53 -1.20 -4.56 6.68
C VAL A 53 -0.13 -5.03 7.66
N LEU A 54 0.14 -4.28 8.74
CA LEU A 54 1.18 -4.65 9.70
C LEU A 54 0.88 -6.00 10.40
N SER A 55 -0.38 -6.23 10.75
CA SER A 55 -0.80 -7.48 11.41
C SER A 55 -0.69 -8.71 10.50
N ASN A 56 -0.62 -8.52 9.18
CA ASN A 56 -0.53 -9.58 8.18
C ASN A 56 0.77 -9.49 7.36
N LEU A 57 1.77 -8.74 7.84
CA LEU A 57 2.93 -8.35 7.06
C LEU A 57 3.71 -9.57 6.51
N GLU A 58 4.02 -10.54 7.37
CA GLU A 58 4.74 -11.75 6.97
C GLU A 58 3.98 -12.56 5.90
N PHE A 59 2.66 -12.68 6.04
CA PHE A 59 1.83 -13.38 5.07
C PHE A 59 1.78 -12.63 3.73
N ILE A 60 1.57 -11.31 3.77
CA ILE A 60 1.56 -10.45 2.58
C ILE A 60 2.90 -10.55 1.85
N ASP A 61 4.01 -10.41 2.57
CA ASP A 61 5.35 -10.48 1.99
C ASP A 61 5.61 -11.86 1.38
N SER A 62 5.20 -12.94 2.06
CA SER A 62 5.33 -14.30 1.50
C SER A 62 4.61 -14.46 0.15
N ILE A 63 3.42 -13.87 0.00
CA ILE A 63 2.67 -13.90 -1.27
C ILE A 63 3.44 -13.13 -2.34
N ILE A 64 3.95 -11.94 -2.01
CA ILE A 64 4.70 -11.11 -2.96
C ILE A 64 5.97 -11.85 -3.41
N HIS A 65 6.72 -12.43 -2.47
CA HIS A 65 7.90 -13.25 -2.74
C HIS A 65 7.61 -14.41 -3.71
N GLU A 66 6.53 -15.16 -3.48
CA GLU A 66 6.12 -16.27 -4.35
C GLU A 66 5.87 -15.79 -5.79
N LYS A 67 5.29 -14.60 -5.97
CA LYS A 67 4.92 -14.06 -7.28
C LYS A 67 6.05 -13.33 -8.01
N LEU A 68 7.17 -13.03 -7.34
CA LEU A 68 8.32 -12.37 -7.96
C LEU A 68 9.12 -13.27 -8.92
N ASN A 69 8.82 -14.58 -9.01
CA ASN A 69 9.35 -15.50 -10.04
C ASN A 69 10.89 -15.43 -10.21
N GLY A 70 11.64 -15.38 -9.11
CA GLY A 70 13.10 -15.33 -9.12
C GLY A 70 13.71 -13.93 -9.20
N ARG A 71 12.91 -12.85 -9.24
CA ARG A 71 13.38 -11.51 -8.88
C ARG A 71 13.58 -11.41 -7.38
N ASN A 72 14.63 -10.72 -6.95
CA ASN A 72 14.85 -10.52 -5.54
C ASN A 72 13.88 -9.44 -5.01
N PHE A 73 13.18 -9.73 -3.92
CA PHE A 73 12.29 -8.78 -3.26
C PHE A 73 13.06 -7.55 -2.77
N ASP A 74 14.32 -7.74 -2.39
CA ASP A 74 15.22 -6.69 -1.95
C ASP A 74 15.59 -5.67 -3.06
N GLU A 75 15.30 -6.00 -4.33
CA GLU A 75 15.50 -5.07 -5.46
C GLU A 75 14.31 -4.12 -5.66
N LEU A 76 13.20 -4.35 -4.96
CA LEU A 76 12.06 -3.44 -4.97
C LEU A 76 12.37 -2.20 -4.13
N GLY A 77 12.05 -1.03 -4.66
CA GLY A 77 12.08 0.19 -3.86
C GLY A 77 11.03 0.13 -2.74
N HIS A 78 11.32 0.82 -1.65
CA HIS A 78 10.47 0.89 -0.46
C HIS A 78 9.03 1.34 -0.77
N VAL A 79 8.87 2.26 -1.72
CA VAL A 79 7.55 2.75 -2.16
C VAL A 79 6.80 1.67 -2.95
N GLU A 80 7.46 1.00 -3.88
CA GLU A 80 6.90 -0.11 -4.64
C GLU A 80 6.45 -1.24 -3.72
N THR A 81 7.28 -1.58 -2.73
CA THR A 81 6.97 -2.58 -1.71
C THR A 81 5.76 -2.18 -0.89
N ALA A 82 5.67 -0.92 -0.43
CA ALA A 82 4.51 -0.41 0.28
C ALA A 82 3.21 -0.48 -0.57
N ILE A 83 3.29 -0.14 -1.86
CA ILE A 83 2.15 -0.22 -2.80
C ILE A 83 1.71 -1.67 -3.00
N LEU A 84 2.66 -2.60 -3.17
CA LEU A 84 2.35 -4.03 -3.28
C LEU A 84 1.70 -4.56 -2.00
N ARG A 85 2.26 -4.24 -0.83
CA ARG A 85 1.70 -4.67 0.46
C ARG A 85 0.27 -4.20 0.64
N LEU A 86 0.00 -2.92 0.35
CA LEU A 86 -1.36 -2.37 0.38
C LEU A 86 -2.28 -3.10 -0.60
N GLY A 87 -1.88 -3.25 -1.86
CA GLY A 87 -2.69 -3.88 -2.89
C GLY A 87 -3.03 -5.35 -2.57
N VAL A 88 -2.04 -6.11 -2.09
CA VAL A 88 -2.25 -7.51 -1.65
C VAL A 88 -3.19 -7.56 -0.46
N PHE A 89 -3.02 -6.67 0.52
CA PHE A 89 -3.90 -6.62 1.67
C PHE A 89 -5.35 -6.35 1.26
N GLU A 90 -5.60 -5.36 0.41
CA GLU A 90 -6.95 -5.05 -0.06
C GLU A 90 -7.57 -6.23 -0.82
N ILE A 91 -6.80 -6.93 -1.66
CA ILE A 91 -7.27 -8.08 -2.44
C ILE A 91 -7.62 -9.28 -1.54
N LYS A 92 -6.88 -9.49 -0.45
CA LYS A 92 -7.01 -10.70 0.39
C LYS A 92 -7.91 -10.52 1.60
N PHE A 93 -7.97 -9.33 2.18
CA PHE A 93 -8.57 -9.10 3.49
C PHE A 93 -9.71 -8.09 3.48
N GLN A 94 -9.78 -7.22 2.46
CA GLN A 94 -10.85 -6.23 2.37
C GLN A 94 -11.97 -6.66 1.41
N LYS A 95 -13.12 -6.01 1.54
CA LYS A 95 -14.29 -6.20 0.66
C LYS A 95 -14.21 -5.38 -0.63
N THR A 96 -13.12 -4.65 -0.83
CA THR A 96 -12.88 -3.84 -2.03
C THR A 96 -12.84 -4.77 -3.25
N ASP A 97 -13.51 -4.37 -4.33
CA ASP A 97 -13.43 -5.13 -5.58
C ASP A 97 -11.97 -5.22 -6.05
N LYS A 98 -11.55 -6.41 -6.49
CA LYS A 98 -10.15 -6.67 -6.84
C LYS A 98 -9.67 -5.75 -7.97
N GLY A 99 -10.52 -5.47 -8.96
CA GLY A 99 -10.19 -4.55 -10.05
C GLY A 99 -10.05 -3.12 -9.57
N ILE A 100 -10.84 -2.70 -8.59
CA ILE A 100 -10.69 -1.39 -7.94
C ILE A 100 -9.36 -1.31 -7.18
N ALA A 101 -9.02 -2.32 -6.37
CA ALA A 101 -7.78 -2.35 -5.61
C ALA A 101 -6.54 -2.25 -6.54
N ILE A 102 -6.55 -3.00 -7.65
CA ILE A 102 -5.47 -2.95 -8.65
C ILE A 102 -5.37 -1.56 -9.29
N ASN A 103 -6.49 -1.01 -9.76
CA ASN A 103 -6.49 0.31 -10.41
C ASN A 103 -5.99 1.42 -9.47
N GLU A 104 -6.36 1.35 -8.19
CA GLU A 104 -5.92 2.30 -7.16
C GLU A 104 -4.43 2.14 -6.87
N ALA A 105 -3.90 0.92 -6.79
CA ALA A 105 -2.46 0.66 -6.67
C ALA A 105 -1.68 1.27 -7.85
N LEU A 106 -2.16 1.11 -9.09
CA LEU A 106 -1.52 1.72 -10.27
C LEU A 106 -1.63 3.25 -10.29
N GLN A 107 -2.65 3.81 -9.67
CA GLN A 107 -2.74 5.25 -9.50
C GLN A 107 -1.70 5.75 -8.50
N LEU A 108 -1.55 5.08 -7.36
CA LEU A 108 -0.51 5.39 -6.36
C LEU A 108 0.90 5.30 -6.94
N VAL A 109 1.16 4.34 -7.85
CA VAL A 109 2.43 4.27 -8.58
C VAL A 109 2.77 5.58 -9.30
N ARG A 110 1.79 6.22 -9.93
CA ARG A 110 1.96 7.52 -10.59
C ARG A 110 2.10 8.65 -9.57
N ASP A 111 1.27 8.64 -8.53
CA ASP A 111 1.27 9.72 -7.53
C ASP A 111 2.57 9.79 -6.72
N PHE A 112 3.27 8.65 -6.58
CA PHE A 112 4.56 8.57 -5.90
C PHE A 112 5.77 8.55 -6.84
N GLY A 113 5.57 8.70 -8.17
CA GLY A 113 6.67 8.83 -9.13
C GLY A 113 7.49 7.55 -9.36
N VAL A 114 6.87 6.37 -9.19
CA VAL A 114 7.49 5.06 -9.39
C VAL A 114 6.95 4.35 -10.64
N GLU A 115 6.62 5.11 -11.68
CA GLU A 115 5.99 4.62 -12.92
C GLU A 115 6.71 3.45 -13.61
N PRO A 116 8.05 3.33 -13.59
CA PRO A 116 8.73 2.14 -14.14
C PRO A 116 8.24 0.83 -13.52
N ALA A 117 7.75 0.84 -12.28
CA ALA A 117 7.23 -0.33 -11.57
C ALA A 117 5.79 -0.70 -11.97
N THR A 118 5.07 0.13 -12.74
CA THR A 118 3.65 -0.08 -13.11
C THR A 118 3.40 -1.48 -13.68
N LYS A 119 4.24 -1.93 -14.63
CA LYS A 119 4.06 -3.24 -15.27
C LYS A 119 4.26 -4.39 -14.29
N LEU A 120 5.22 -4.27 -13.38
CA LEU A 120 5.53 -5.27 -12.37
C LEU A 120 4.40 -5.36 -11.35
N ILE A 121 4.00 -4.22 -10.78
CA ILE A 121 2.94 -4.14 -9.78
C ILE A 121 1.62 -4.68 -10.34
N ASN A 122 1.25 -4.27 -11.57
CA ASN A 122 0.06 -4.80 -12.22
C ASN A 122 0.12 -6.32 -12.37
N ALA A 123 1.22 -6.86 -12.91
CA ALA A 123 1.37 -8.28 -13.14
C ALA A 123 1.27 -9.11 -11.86
N ILE A 124 1.87 -8.65 -10.76
CA ILE A 124 1.81 -9.31 -9.46
C ILE A 124 0.38 -9.28 -8.93
N LEU A 125 -0.24 -8.11 -8.83
CA LEU A 125 -1.58 -7.97 -8.24
C LEU A 125 -2.65 -8.70 -9.07
N ASP A 126 -2.58 -8.64 -10.41
CA ASP A 126 -3.45 -9.42 -11.30
C ASP A 126 -3.30 -10.93 -11.07
N SER A 127 -2.08 -11.41 -10.83
CA SER A 127 -1.85 -12.84 -10.57
C SER A 127 -2.44 -13.31 -9.23
N ILE A 128 -2.51 -12.41 -8.25
CA ILE A 128 -3.03 -12.67 -6.90
C ILE A 128 -4.56 -12.55 -6.86
N ALA A 129 -5.12 -11.71 -7.73
CA ALA A 129 -6.54 -11.46 -7.85
C ALA A 129 -7.32 -12.57 -8.59
N LYS A 130 -6.64 -13.39 -9.39
CA LYS A 130 -7.21 -14.60 -10.02
C LYS A 130 -7.57 -15.65 -8.97
#